data_AF-A0A7K7LDN4-F1
#
_entry.id   AF-A0A7K7LDN4-F1
#
_cell.length_a   1.000
_cell.length_b   1.000
_cell.length_c   1.000
_cell.angle_alpha   90.00
_cell.angle_beta   90.00
_cell.angle_gamma   90.00
#
_symmetry.space_group_name_H-M   'P 1'
#
loop_
_entity.id
_entity.type
_entity.pdbx_description
1 polymer ?
#
loop_
_entity_poly.entity_id
_entity_poly.type
_entity_poly.pdbx_seq_one_letter_code
_entity_poly.pdbx_strand_id
1 'polypeptide(L)'
;ELRGLDGEIAALSAQLQALQQGCRQMEAELRELSGSMTTPEMAREVEELRKDCAGYADKLERIKSATNHVTPEEKEKVCSEQRLYCKEWRKRKRMATELLDAILEGYPKSKKQFFEEVGIETDEDHNVTLPAAV
;
A
#
# COMPACT_ATOMS: atom_id res chain seq x y z
N GLU A 1 25.52 -29.41 -77.68
CA GLU A 1 26.30 -28.64 -76.69
C GLU A 1 25.46 -27.56 -76.03
N LEU A 2 24.97 -26.53 -76.76
CA LEU A 2 24.10 -25.48 -76.21
C LEU A 2 22.89 -26.00 -75.40
N ARG A 3 22.13 -26.95 -75.96
CA ARG A 3 20.96 -27.54 -75.27
C ARG A 3 21.29 -28.31 -73.99
N GLY A 4 22.52 -28.83 -73.87
CA GLY A 4 22.99 -29.51 -72.66
C GLY A 4 23.34 -28.51 -71.57
N LEU A 5 24.04 -27.44 -71.95
CA LEU A 5 24.34 -26.31 -71.08
C LEU A 5 23.05 -25.62 -70.59
N ASP A 6 22.04 -25.44 -71.44
CA ASP A 6 20.73 -24.93 -71.03
C ASP A 6 20.04 -25.83 -70.00
N GLY A 7 20.19 -27.16 -70.14
CA GLY A 7 19.69 -28.13 -69.17
C GLY A 7 20.41 -28.05 -67.83
N GLU A 8 21.74 -27.89 -67.84
CA GLU A 8 22.54 -27.68 -66.63
C GLU A 8 22.21 -26.35 -65.94
N ILE A 9 22.05 -25.27 -66.70
CA ILE A 9 21.63 -23.97 -66.17
C ILE A 9 20.26 -24.07 -65.50
N ALA A 10 19.30 -24.77 -66.12
CA ALA A 10 17.97 -24.98 -65.55
C ALA A 10 18.04 -25.81 -64.25
N ALA A 11 18.84 -26.86 -64.23
CA ALA A 11 19.03 -27.70 -63.04
C ALA A 11 19.70 -26.93 -61.90
N LEU A 12 20.79 -26.21 -62.17
CA LEU A 12 21.45 -25.36 -61.17
C LEU A 12 20.52 -24.25 -60.68
N SER A 13 19.75 -23.62 -61.56
CA SER A 13 18.79 -22.56 -61.17
C SER A 13 17.70 -23.10 -60.25
N ALA A 14 17.19 -24.30 -60.51
CA ALA A 14 16.21 -24.96 -59.64
C ALA A 14 16.81 -25.30 -58.27
N GLN A 15 18.05 -25.80 -58.22
CA GLN A 15 18.75 -26.07 -56.96
C GLN A 15 19.00 -24.78 -56.17
N LEU A 16 19.41 -23.70 -56.84
CA LEU A 16 19.65 -22.40 -56.23
C LEU A 16 18.35 -21.85 -55.64
N GLN A 17 17.22 -21.96 -56.35
CA GLN A 17 15.91 -21.57 -55.83
C GLN A 17 15.51 -22.37 -54.59
N ALA A 18 15.66 -23.70 -54.63
CA ALA A 18 15.33 -24.56 -53.49
C ALA A 18 16.18 -24.24 -52.26
N LEU A 19 17.49 -24.03 -52.46
CA LEU A 19 18.42 -23.69 -51.38
C LEU A 19 18.10 -22.30 -50.80
N GLN A 20 17.78 -21.33 -51.66
CA GLN A 20 17.42 -19.98 -51.24
C GLN A 20 16.10 -19.95 -50.46
N GLN A 21 15.14 -20.81 -50.82
CA GLN A 21 13.90 -20.97 -50.08
C GLN A 21 14.14 -21.62 -48.70
N GLY A 22 15.00 -22.64 -48.64
CA GLY A 22 15.42 -23.27 -47.37
C GLY A 22 16.15 -22.31 -46.44
N CYS A 23 17.04 -21.46 -46.96
CA CYS A 23 17.71 -20.44 -46.15
C CYS A 23 16.70 -19.45 -45.54
N ARG A 24 15.73 -18.96 -46.32
CA ARG A 24 14.69 -18.05 -45.80
C ARG A 24 13.85 -18.69 -44.69
N GLN A 25 13.61 -19.99 -44.78
CA GLN A 25 12.84 -20.74 -43.80
C GLN A 25 13.62 -20.90 -42.49
N MET A 26 14.91 -21.28 -42.57
CA MET A 26 15.80 -21.33 -41.40
C MET A 26 16.02 -19.96 -40.77
N GLU A 27 16.13 -18.89 -41.55
CA GLU A 27 16.24 -17.52 -41.03
C GLU A 27 14.98 -17.10 -40.27
N ALA A 28 13.79 -17.49 -40.75
CA ALA A 28 12.53 -17.24 -40.07
C ALA A 28 12.45 -17.98 -38.73
N GLU A 29 12.81 -19.27 -38.70
CA GLU A 29 12.85 -20.09 -37.48
C GLU A 29 13.86 -19.54 -36.47
N LEU A 30 15.06 -19.14 -36.92
CA LEU A 30 16.08 -18.54 -36.07
C LEU A 30 15.60 -17.22 -35.47
N ARG A 31 14.91 -16.39 -36.26
CA ARG A 31 14.34 -15.11 -35.80
C ARG A 31 13.22 -15.33 -34.78
N GLU A 32 12.38 -16.33 -34.97
CA GLU A 32 11.33 -16.70 -34.02
C GLU A 32 11.94 -17.17 -32.69
N LEU A 33 12.92 -18.08 -32.76
CA LEU A 33 13.56 -18.65 -31.58
C LEU A 33 14.37 -17.60 -30.80
N SER A 34 15.12 -16.74 -31.51
CA SER A 34 15.89 -15.63 -30.90
C SER A 34 15.02 -14.47 -30.41
N GLY A 35 13.79 -14.35 -30.91
CA GLY A 35 12.79 -13.40 -30.42
C GLY A 35 12.11 -13.84 -29.12
N SER A 36 12.29 -15.10 -28.71
CA SER A 36 11.78 -15.65 -27.46
C SER A 36 12.88 -15.74 -26.40
N MET A 37 12.50 -15.68 -25.11
CA MET A 37 13.46 -15.97 -24.03
C MET A 37 13.99 -17.39 -24.21
N THR A 38 15.29 -17.53 -24.09
CA THR A 38 15.92 -18.84 -24.15
C THR A 38 15.57 -19.64 -22.89
N THR A 39 15.53 -20.96 -22.99
CA THR A 39 15.30 -21.88 -21.85
C THR A 39 16.13 -21.55 -20.60
N PRO A 40 17.45 -21.22 -20.68
CA PRO A 40 18.22 -20.85 -19.50
C PRO A 40 17.80 -19.49 -18.89
N GLU A 41 17.39 -18.52 -19.71
CA GLU A 41 16.88 -17.24 -19.22
C GLU A 41 15.53 -17.44 -18.51
N MET A 42 14.64 -18.25 -19.07
CA MET A 42 13.38 -18.63 -18.42
C MET A 42 13.61 -19.33 -17.08
N ALA A 43 14.59 -20.25 -17.01
CA ALA A 43 14.92 -20.94 -15.77
C ALA A 43 15.41 -19.98 -14.68
N ARG A 44 16.20 -18.96 -15.08
CA ARG A 44 16.64 -17.89 -14.18
C ARG A 44 15.47 -17.05 -13.66
N GLU A 45 14.57 -16.65 -14.55
CA GLU A 45 13.39 -15.85 -14.19
C GLU A 45 12.48 -16.61 -13.22
N VAL A 46 12.25 -17.90 -13.47
CA VAL A 46 11.47 -18.76 -12.58
C VAL A 46 12.11 -18.85 -11.19
N GLU A 47 13.44 -18.93 -11.12
CA GLU A 47 14.14 -19.00 -9.83
C GLU A 47 14.05 -17.68 -9.05
N GLU A 48 14.24 -16.53 -9.70
CA GLU A 48 14.07 -15.23 -9.05
C GLU A 48 12.61 -15.01 -8.60
N LEU A 49 11.62 -15.35 -9.43
CA LEU A 49 10.21 -15.25 -9.05
C LEU A 49 9.88 -16.16 -7.85
N ARG A 50 10.44 -17.37 -7.79
CA ARG A 50 10.25 -18.26 -6.64
C ARG A 50 10.83 -17.68 -5.36
N LYS A 51 12.03 -17.10 -5.44
CA LYS A 51 12.68 -16.42 -4.33
C LYS A 51 11.88 -15.22 -3.85
N ASP A 52 11.35 -14.42 -4.78
CA ASP A 52 10.48 -13.30 -4.45
C ASP A 52 9.18 -13.76 -3.79
N CYS A 53 8.53 -14.79 -4.32
CA CYS A 53 7.34 -15.38 -3.72
C CYS A 53 7.59 -15.87 -2.28
N ALA A 54 8.72 -16.54 -2.04
CA ALA A 54 9.11 -16.97 -0.71
C ALA A 54 9.32 -15.75 0.22
N GLY A 55 10.03 -14.72 -0.25
CA GLY A 55 10.23 -13.49 0.51
C GLY A 55 8.92 -12.74 0.83
N TYR A 56 7.95 -12.72 -0.10
CA TYR A 56 6.63 -12.13 0.15
C TYR A 56 5.82 -12.97 1.15
N ALA A 57 5.87 -14.30 1.07
CA ALA A 57 5.21 -15.18 2.02
C ALA A 57 5.75 -14.97 3.45
N ASP A 58 7.07 -14.89 3.61
CA ASP A 58 7.70 -14.62 4.91
C ASP A 58 7.31 -13.25 5.48
N LYS A 59 7.30 -12.21 4.64
CA LYS A 59 6.82 -10.88 5.04
C LYS A 59 5.36 -10.92 5.48
N LEU A 60 4.52 -11.63 4.73
CA LEU A 60 3.10 -11.78 5.04
C LEU A 60 2.90 -12.50 6.38
N GLU A 61 3.62 -13.60 6.62
CA GLU A 61 3.57 -14.32 7.88
C GLU A 61 4.06 -13.47 9.06
N ARG A 62 5.12 -12.68 8.87
CA ARG A 62 5.58 -11.72 9.89
C ARG A 62 4.55 -10.64 10.20
N ILE A 63 3.85 -10.13 9.18
CA ILE A 63 2.77 -9.16 9.38
C ILE A 63 1.61 -9.84 10.11
N LYS A 64 1.18 -11.03 9.68
CA LYS A 64 0.07 -11.77 10.31
C LYS A 64 0.36 -12.19 11.76
N SER A 65 1.58 -12.60 12.07
CA SER A 65 1.99 -13.00 13.41
C SER A 65 2.27 -11.82 14.35
N ALA A 66 2.40 -10.60 13.82
CA ALA A 66 2.50 -9.41 14.67
C ALA A 66 1.20 -9.21 15.46
N THR A 67 1.30 -9.19 16.79
CA THR A 67 0.16 -9.14 17.72
C THR A 67 -0.64 -7.82 17.67
N ASN A 68 -0.17 -6.81 16.93
CA ASN A 68 -0.79 -5.49 16.83
C ASN A 68 -1.70 -5.34 15.59
N HIS A 69 -2.59 -6.31 15.36
CA HIS A 69 -3.64 -6.13 14.35
C HIS A 69 -4.76 -5.29 14.95
N VAL A 70 -4.76 -4.00 14.63
CA VAL A 70 -5.95 -3.17 14.76
C VAL A 70 -6.66 -3.22 13.41
N THR A 71 -7.84 -3.84 13.37
CA THR A 71 -8.64 -3.84 12.15
C THR A 71 -9.03 -2.40 11.78
N PRO A 72 -9.21 -2.08 10.49
CA PRO A 72 -9.73 -0.78 10.08
C PRO A 72 -11.02 -0.40 10.82
N GLU A 73 -11.88 -1.38 11.08
CA GLU A 73 -13.14 -1.22 11.79
C GLU A 73 -12.94 -0.86 13.26
N GLU A 74 -12.03 -1.56 13.96
CA GLU A 74 -11.67 -1.22 15.35
C GLU A 74 -11.02 0.16 15.44
N LYS A 75 -10.14 0.51 14.49
CA LYS A 75 -9.54 1.84 14.42
C LYS A 75 -10.60 2.92 14.24
N GLU A 76 -11.53 2.74 13.29
CA GLU A 76 -12.59 3.73 13.05
C GLU A 76 -13.49 3.88 14.27
N LYS A 77 -13.84 2.76 14.93
CA LYS A 77 -14.62 2.79 16.16
C LYS A 77 -13.92 3.61 17.24
N VAL A 78 -12.64 3.33 17.54
CA VAL A 78 -11.87 4.06 18.54
C VAL A 78 -11.74 5.55 18.18
N CYS A 79 -11.46 5.88 16.92
CA CYS A 79 -11.41 7.27 16.45
C CYS A 79 -12.77 7.98 16.55
N SER A 80 -13.87 7.28 16.27
CA SER A 80 -15.22 7.84 16.41
C SER A 80 -15.59 8.11 17.88
N GLU A 81 -15.25 7.18 18.78
CA GLU A 81 -15.47 7.30 20.21
C GLU A 81 -14.63 8.44 20.80
N GLN A 82 -13.34 8.52 20.45
CA GLN A 82 -12.48 9.62 20.86
C GLN A 82 -13.06 10.98 20.44
N ARG A 83 -13.48 11.11 19.16
CA ARG A 83 -14.12 12.33 18.65
C ARG A 83 -15.39 12.69 19.43
N LEU A 84 -16.23 11.70 19.74
CA LEU A 84 -17.45 11.88 20.52
C LEU A 84 -17.14 12.36 21.95
N TYR A 85 -16.24 11.69 22.66
CA TYR A 85 -15.91 12.04 24.04
C TYR A 85 -15.20 13.38 24.15
N CYS A 86 -14.29 13.73 23.22
CA CYS A 86 -13.69 15.06 23.17
C CYS A 86 -14.73 16.16 22.91
N LYS A 87 -15.73 15.90 22.05
CA LYS A 87 -16.82 16.85 21.80
C LYS A 87 -17.66 17.06 23.06
N GLU A 88 -18.06 15.98 23.72
CA GLU A 88 -18.87 16.04 24.93
C GLU A 88 -18.13 16.70 26.10
N TRP A 89 -16.83 16.44 26.26
CA TRP A 89 -16.00 17.14 27.25
C TRP A 89 -16.01 18.65 27.00
N ARG A 90 -15.70 19.11 25.78
CA ARG A 90 -15.72 20.55 25.46
C ARG A 90 -17.09 21.18 25.73
N LYS A 91 -18.17 20.48 25.37
CA LYS A 91 -19.55 20.95 25.59
C LYS A 91 -19.85 21.08 27.08
N ARG A 92 -19.56 20.04 27.87
CA ARG A 92 -19.82 20.03 29.32
C ARG A 92 -18.97 21.06 30.06
N LYS A 93 -17.68 21.15 29.73
CA LYS A 93 -16.79 22.16 30.30
C LYS A 93 -17.32 23.56 30.04
N ARG A 94 -17.74 23.87 28.81
CA ARG A 94 -18.34 25.16 28.48
C ARG A 94 -19.58 25.46 29.31
N MET A 95 -20.55 24.54 29.35
CA MET A 95 -21.80 24.75 30.10
C MET A 95 -21.54 24.93 31.61
N ALA A 96 -20.61 24.14 32.18
CA ALA A 96 -20.23 24.28 33.58
C ALA A 96 -19.55 25.64 33.83
N THR A 97 -18.62 26.06 32.97
CA THR A 97 -17.97 27.38 33.10
C THR A 97 -18.97 28.52 33.01
N GLU A 98 -19.90 28.48 32.04
CA GLU A 98 -20.97 29.49 31.90
C GLU A 98 -21.83 29.59 33.17
N LEU A 99 -22.21 28.44 33.75
CA LEU A 99 -22.96 28.41 35.00
C LEU A 99 -22.14 28.99 36.17
N LEU A 100 -20.86 28.63 36.26
CA LEU A 100 -19.97 29.11 37.31
C LEU A 100 -19.76 30.62 37.22
N ASP A 101 -19.56 31.14 36.01
CA ASP A 101 -19.39 32.57 35.79
C ASP A 101 -20.66 33.35 36.19
N ALA A 102 -21.86 32.84 35.83
CA ALA A 102 -23.13 33.44 36.24
C ALA A 102 -23.34 33.45 37.77
N ILE A 103 -22.89 32.41 38.48
CA ILE A 103 -22.94 32.38 39.96
C ILE A 103 -21.94 33.38 40.54
N LEU A 104 -20.73 33.46 39.97
CA LEU A 104 -19.66 34.32 40.45
C LEU A 104 -19.96 35.81 40.27
N GLU A 105 -20.81 36.20 39.31
CA GLU A 105 -21.29 37.58 39.15
C GLU A 105 -21.97 38.13 40.41
N GLY A 106 -22.64 37.28 41.20
CA GLY A 106 -23.30 37.65 42.44
C GLY A 106 -22.55 37.25 43.71
N TYR A 107 -21.37 36.65 43.59
CA TYR A 107 -20.70 36.02 44.73
C TYR A 107 -19.72 37.00 45.42
N PRO A 108 -19.81 37.20 46.75
CA PRO A 108 -19.05 38.23 47.45
C PRO A 108 -17.57 37.90 47.70
N LYS A 109 -17.13 36.67 47.40
CA LYS A 109 -15.75 36.19 47.63
C LYS A 109 -15.06 35.80 46.31
N SER A 110 -13.80 35.39 46.39
CA SER A 110 -13.02 35.00 45.21
C SER A 110 -13.48 33.66 44.59
N LYS A 111 -13.23 33.48 43.29
CA LYS A 111 -13.48 32.22 42.55
C LYS A 111 -12.83 31.00 43.21
N LYS A 112 -11.62 31.14 43.75
CA LYS A 112 -10.91 30.05 44.42
C LYS A 112 -11.65 29.59 45.69
N GLN A 113 -12.07 30.54 46.52
CA GLN A 113 -12.83 30.23 47.73
C GLN A 113 -14.19 29.59 47.39
N PHE A 114 -14.85 30.05 46.33
CA PHE A 114 -16.07 29.41 45.85
C PHE A 114 -15.83 27.96 45.44
N PHE A 115 -14.77 27.69 44.68
CA PHE A 115 -14.45 26.34 44.21
C PHE A 115 -14.08 25.41 45.38
N GLU A 116 -13.32 25.89 46.36
CA GLU A 116 -13.01 25.15 47.58
C GLU A 116 -14.27 24.86 48.43
N GLU A 117 -15.16 25.84 48.60
CA GLU A 117 -16.40 25.68 49.38
C GLU A 117 -17.40 24.70 48.73
N VAL A 118 -17.49 24.70 47.39
CA VAL A 118 -18.41 23.83 46.63
C VAL A 118 -17.78 22.48 46.29
N GLY A 119 -16.45 22.35 46.39
CA GLY A 119 -15.71 21.14 46.04
C GLY A 119 -15.55 20.95 44.52
N ILE A 120 -15.30 22.04 43.79
CA ILE A 120 -15.09 22.02 42.35
C ILE A 120 -13.59 21.91 42.07
N GLU A 121 -13.22 20.86 41.33
CA GLU A 121 -11.85 20.63 40.84
C GLU A 121 -11.82 20.87 39.33
N THR A 122 -10.80 21.59 38.84
CA THR A 122 -10.67 21.85 37.40
C THR A 122 -9.69 20.89 36.73
N ASP A 123 -9.86 20.66 35.43
CA ASP A 123 -8.92 19.85 34.64
C ASP A 123 -7.48 20.42 34.76
N GLU A 124 -7.37 21.74 34.79
CA GLU A 124 -6.13 22.49 34.93
C GLU A 124 -5.42 22.22 36.27
N ASP A 125 -6.16 22.10 37.38
CA ASP A 125 -5.60 21.79 38.70
C ASP A 125 -4.97 20.38 38.73
N HIS A 126 -5.43 19.49 37.86
CA HIS A 126 -4.95 18.10 37.73
C HIS A 126 -4.04 17.86 36.53
N ASN A 127 -3.57 18.92 35.85
CA ASN A 127 -2.74 18.84 34.64
C ASN A 127 -3.37 18.02 33.49
N VAL A 128 -4.70 17.97 33.45
CA VAL A 128 -5.45 17.25 32.44
C VAL A 128 -5.71 18.16 31.25
N THR A 129 -5.30 17.73 30.07
CA THR A 129 -5.56 18.47 28.82
C THR A 129 -6.37 17.63 27.85
N LEU A 130 -7.24 18.30 27.10
CA LEU A 130 -8.00 17.66 26.04
C LEU A 130 -7.01 17.09 24.99
N PRO A 131 -7.15 15.80 24.62
CA PRO A 131 -6.33 15.22 23.57
C PRO A 131 -6.46 16.02 22.27
N ALA A 132 -5.34 16.19 21.56
CA ALA A 132 -5.36 16.70 20.19
C ALA A 132 -6.23 15.77 19.33
N ALA A 133 -7.07 16.35 18.47
CA ALA A 133 -7.86 15.56 17.54
C ALA A 133 -6.91 14.77 16.63
N VAL A 134 -7.12 13.45 16.55
CA VAL A 134 -6.43 12.54 15.62
C VAL A 134 -7.06 12.66 14.24
#